data_AF-A0AA88MMF0-F1
#
_entry.id   AF-A0AA88MMF0-F1
#
_cell.length_a   1.000
_cell.length_b   1.000
_cell.length_c   1.000
_cell.angle_alpha   90.00
_cell.angle_beta   90.00
_cell.angle_gamma   90.00
#
_symmetry.space_group_name_H-M   'P 1'
#
loop_
_entity.id
_entity.type
_entity.pdbx_description
1 polymer ?
#
loop_
_entity_poly.entity_id
_entity_poly.type
_entity_poly.pdbx_seq_one_letter_code
_entity_poly.pdbx_strand_id
1 'polypeptide(L)'
;MPMKGRFPIRRTLEYLQKGEVVFKNTVKIMTVNYNTRGELSEGARKFVFFSVPQIQYKNPWVQIMMFKNMTPSPFLRFYLDDGEQVLVDVEGKDYKDITQHVKKILGKSDKVLQAEALAKMESSNPANFGPKKYFLRECISEVEGQVPHPGRVPLPKEMTGKYRTKMAAGSEE
;
A
#
# COMPACT_ATOMS: atom_id res chain seq x y z
N MET A 1 -10.24 5.97 -26.91
CA MET A 1 -9.38 5.00 -27.62
C MET A 1 -9.20 3.77 -26.75
N PRO A 2 -9.27 2.54 -27.29
CA PRO A 2 -8.97 1.33 -26.51
C PRO A 2 -7.50 1.31 -26.08
N MET A 3 -7.24 0.75 -24.89
CA MET A 3 -5.88 0.60 -24.38
C MET A 3 -5.06 -0.33 -25.28
N LYS A 4 -3.85 0.09 -25.67
CA LYS A 4 -2.93 -0.71 -26.51
C LYS A 4 -2.40 -1.95 -25.75
N GLY A 5 -2.33 -3.09 -26.45
CA GLY A 5 -1.73 -4.36 -25.99
C GLY A 5 -2.72 -5.52 -25.89
N ARG A 6 -2.24 -6.76 -26.00
CA ARG A 6 -3.09 -7.99 -26.01
C ARG A 6 -3.85 -8.26 -24.71
N PHE A 7 -3.32 -7.78 -23.58
CA PHE A 7 -3.93 -7.91 -22.24
C PHE A 7 -3.81 -6.58 -21.49
N PRO A 8 -4.65 -5.58 -21.82
CA PRO A 8 -4.58 -4.23 -21.26
C PRO A 8 -4.98 -4.19 -19.79
N ILE A 9 -5.82 -5.13 -19.33
CA ILE A 9 -6.26 -5.25 -17.94
C ILE A 9 -5.09 -5.30 -16.94
N ARG A 10 -3.93 -5.85 -17.33
CA ARG A 10 -2.75 -5.92 -16.46
C ARG A 10 -2.15 -4.55 -16.10
N ARG A 11 -2.57 -3.50 -16.79
CA ARG A 11 -2.13 -2.12 -16.58
C ARG A 11 -3.12 -1.30 -15.74
N THR A 12 -4.15 -1.94 -15.17
CA THR A 12 -5.10 -1.26 -14.27
C THR A 12 -4.62 -1.34 -12.83
N LEU A 13 -4.94 -0.31 -12.03
CA LEU A 13 -4.62 -0.29 -10.60
C LEU A 13 -5.27 -1.46 -9.85
N GLU A 14 -6.51 -1.80 -10.20
CA GLU A 14 -7.23 -2.92 -9.60
C GLU A 14 -6.49 -4.25 -9.80
N TYR A 15 -5.95 -4.49 -11.00
CA TYR A 15 -5.17 -5.71 -11.26
C TYR A 15 -3.88 -5.75 -10.45
N LEU A 16 -3.17 -4.62 -10.36
CA LEU A 16 -1.91 -4.52 -9.62
C LEU A 16 -2.11 -4.65 -8.11
N GLN A 17 -3.23 -4.12 -7.59
CA GLN A 17 -3.58 -4.20 -6.17
C GLN A 17 -3.99 -5.61 -5.73
N LYS A 18 -4.52 -6.44 -6.63
CA LYS A 18 -4.89 -7.85 -6.38
C LYS A 18 -3.68 -8.78 -6.18
N GLY A 19 -2.45 -8.31 -6.39
CA GLY A 19 -1.24 -9.09 -6.10
C GLY A 19 -1.14 -9.49 -4.63
N GLU A 20 -0.93 -10.78 -4.37
CA GLU A 20 -0.88 -11.33 -3.00
C GLU A 20 0.54 -11.42 -2.41
N VAL A 21 1.56 -11.31 -3.26
CA VAL A 21 2.94 -11.46 -2.82
C VAL A 21 3.44 -10.11 -2.31
N VAL A 22 3.65 -10.04 -1.00
CA VAL A 22 4.39 -8.95 -0.35
C VAL A 22 5.61 -9.57 0.31
N PHE A 23 6.80 -9.28 -0.21
CA PHE A 23 8.04 -9.81 0.36
C PHE A 23 8.32 -9.36 1.80
N LYS A 24 9.02 -10.22 2.55
CA LYS A 24 9.71 -9.85 3.79
C LYS A 24 10.75 -8.76 3.51
N ASN A 25 11.07 -7.97 4.54
CA ASN A 25 12.00 -6.84 4.41
C ASN A 25 13.44 -7.25 4.07
N THR A 26 13.78 -8.53 4.30
CA THR A 26 15.08 -9.12 4.01
C THR A 26 15.35 -9.23 2.51
N VAL A 27 14.33 -9.45 1.69
CA VAL A 27 14.50 -9.58 0.23
C VAL A 27 14.85 -8.21 -0.37
N LYS A 28 16.01 -8.12 -1.05
CA LYS A 28 16.46 -6.89 -1.73
C LYS A 28 16.42 -6.99 -3.24
N ILE A 29 16.86 -8.12 -3.78
CA ILE A 29 16.96 -8.33 -5.23
C ILE A 29 16.28 -9.65 -5.60
N MET A 30 15.49 -9.62 -6.65
CA MET A 30 14.91 -10.81 -7.29
C MET A 30 15.41 -10.87 -8.73
N THR A 31 15.93 -12.03 -9.12
CA THR A 31 16.36 -12.32 -10.49
C THR A 31 15.51 -13.43 -11.08
N VAL A 32 15.03 -13.23 -12.31
CA VAL A 32 14.17 -14.18 -13.03
C VAL A 32 14.90 -14.65 -14.27
N ASN A 33 15.30 -15.91 -14.29
CA ASN A 33 15.93 -16.54 -15.45
C ASN A 33 14.89 -17.42 -16.14
N TYR A 34 14.59 -17.14 -17.41
CA TYR A 34 13.59 -17.89 -18.15
C TYR A 34 13.90 -18.00 -19.64
N ASN A 35 13.30 -19.00 -20.29
CA ASN A 35 13.53 -19.27 -21.69
C ASN A 35 12.35 -18.83 -22.55
N THR A 36 12.66 -18.24 -23.70
CA THR A 36 11.63 -17.71 -24.61
C THR A 36 10.90 -18.82 -25.36
N ARG A 37 11.51 -20.00 -25.48
CA ARG A 37 10.98 -21.20 -26.14
C ARG A 37 10.96 -22.38 -25.17
N GLY A 38 10.27 -23.45 -25.55
CA GLY A 38 10.15 -24.69 -24.76
C GLY A 38 8.90 -24.72 -23.87
N GLU A 39 8.25 -25.87 -23.80
CA GLU A 39 7.01 -26.12 -23.04
C GLU A 39 7.25 -26.05 -21.53
N LEU A 40 8.38 -26.60 -21.07
CA LEU A 40 8.78 -26.59 -19.65
C LEU A 40 9.01 -25.18 -19.07
N SER A 41 9.20 -24.17 -19.92
CA SER A 41 9.36 -22.76 -19.50
C SER A 41 8.09 -21.92 -19.68
N GLU A 42 6.96 -22.53 -20.05
CA GLU A 42 5.72 -21.80 -20.28
C GLU A 42 5.21 -21.09 -19.03
N GLY A 43 5.21 -21.76 -17.88
CA GLY A 43 4.79 -21.16 -16.62
C GLY A 43 5.67 -20.01 -16.18
N ALA A 44 7.00 -20.10 -16.39
CA ALA A 44 7.92 -19.01 -16.12
C ALA A 44 7.64 -17.77 -17.01
N ARG A 45 7.33 -17.98 -18.30
CA ARG A 45 6.92 -16.89 -19.21
C ARG A 45 5.61 -16.24 -18.75
N LYS A 46 4.62 -17.05 -18.37
CA LYS A 46 3.33 -16.57 -17.82
C LYS A 46 3.53 -15.82 -16.51
N PHE A 47 4.43 -16.29 -15.64
CA PHE A 47 4.77 -15.64 -14.38
C PHE A 47 5.38 -14.25 -14.61
N VAL A 48 6.33 -14.13 -15.53
CA VAL A 48 6.88 -12.83 -15.94
C VAL A 48 5.81 -11.91 -16.51
N PHE A 49 4.89 -12.47 -17.29
CA PHE A 49 3.85 -11.70 -17.95
C PHE A 49 2.74 -11.24 -16.98
N PHE A 50 2.28 -12.07 -16.06
CA PHE A 50 1.13 -11.78 -15.20
C PHE A 50 1.53 -11.37 -13.78
N SER A 51 2.41 -12.14 -13.12
CA SER A 51 2.70 -11.98 -11.70
C SER A 51 3.75 -10.89 -11.41
N VAL A 52 4.80 -10.77 -12.23
CA VAL A 52 5.89 -9.79 -11.98
C VAL A 52 5.39 -8.34 -11.85
N PRO A 53 4.48 -7.82 -12.70
CA PRO A 53 3.94 -6.48 -12.52
C PRO A 53 3.26 -6.27 -11.16
N GLN A 54 2.53 -7.27 -10.67
CA GLN A 54 1.86 -7.22 -9.37
C GLN A 54 2.88 -7.23 -8.22
N ILE A 55 3.90 -8.08 -8.32
CA ILE A 55 4.98 -8.17 -7.33
C ILE A 55 5.72 -6.83 -7.25
N GLN A 56 6.13 -6.25 -8.39
CA GLN A 56 6.85 -4.97 -8.41
C GLN A 56 6.01 -3.84 -7.82
N TYR A 57 4.69 -3.83 -8.10
CA TYR A 57 3.78 -2.83 -7.56
C TYR A 57 3.66 -2.90 -6.03
N LYS A 58 3.62 -4.11 -5.46
CA LYS A 58 3.56 -4.33 -4.00
C LYS A 58 4.90 -4.15 -3.32
N ASN A 59 6.00 -4.34 -4.04
CA ASN A 59 7.37 -4.27 -3.53
C ASN A 59 8.20 -3.24 -4.32
N PRO A 60 7.89 -1.93 -4.20
CA PRO A 60 8.56 -0.89 -4.98
C PRO A 60 10.06 -0.78 -4.69
N TRP A 61 10.50 -1.21 -3.50
CA TRP A 61 11.89 -1.14 -3.05
C TRP A 61 12.71 -2.39 -3.35
N VAL A 62 12.10 -3.41 -3.96
CA VAL A 62 12.81 -4.63 -4.38
C VAL A 62 13.17 -4.48 -5.86
N GLN A 63 14.45 -4.67 -6.18
CA GLN A 63 14.91 -4.64 -7.57
C GLN A 63 14.63 -5.98 -8.24
N ILE A 64 13.86 -5.97 -9.32
CA ILE A 64 13.59 -7.17 -10.14
C ILE A 64 14.36 -7.08 -11.45
N MET A 65 15.23 -8.06 -11.71
CA MET A 65 15.96 -8.21 -12.97
C MET A 65 15.56 -9.49 -13.69
N MET A 66 15.49 -9.43 -15.01
CA MET A 66 15.04 -10.54 -15.85
C MET A 66 16.11 -10.88 -16.90
N PHE A 67 16.51 -12.14 -16.95
CA PHE A 67 17.47 -12.68 -17.91
C PHE A 67 16.79 -13.72 -18.79
N LYS A 68 17.06 -13.67 -20.09
CA LYS A 68 16.45 -14.54 -21.09
C LYS A 68 17.50 -15.45 -21.69
N ASN A 69 17.21 -16.74 -21.80
CA ASN A 69 18.03 -17.72 -22.54
C ASN A 69 19.50 -17.81 -22.07
N MET A 70 19.75 -17.55 -20.79
CA MET A 70 21.09 -17.70 -20.21
C MET A 70 21.37 -19.12 -19.71
N THR A 71 20.33 -19.83 -19.27
CA THR A 71 20.43 -21.18 -18.71
C THR A 71 19.41 -22.11 -19.36
N PRO A 72 19.70 -23.42 -19.45
CA PRO A 72 18.80 -24.37 -20.12
C PRO A 72 17.46 -24.54 -19.38
N SER A 73 17.43 -24.42 -18.06
CA SER A 73 16.22 -24.47 -17.23
C SER A 73 15.90 -23.10 -16.59
N PRO A 74 14.60 -22.78 -16.40
CA PRO A 74 14.17 -21.54 -15.76
C PRO A 74 14.22 -21.61 -14.23
N PHE A 75 14.70 -20.55 -13.58
CA PHE A 75 14.76 -20.46 -12.12
C PHE A 75 14.59 -19.01 -11.64
N LEU A 76 14.17 -18.87 -10.39
CA LEU A 76 14.18 -17.60 -9.66
C LEU A 76 15.33 -17.63 -8.66
N ARG A 77 16.02 -16.50 -8.49
CA ARG A 77 17.02 -16.34 -7.44
C ARG A 77 16.81 -15.05 -6.70
N PHE A 78 16.76 -15.13 -5.38
CA PHE A 78 16.57 -14.01 -4.47
C PHE A 78 17.85 -13.75 -3.70
N TYR A 79 18.13 -12.49 -3.45
CA TYR A 79 19.25 -12.03 -2.63
C TYR A 79 18.69 -11.29 -1.43
N LEU A 80 19.06 -11.78 -0.26
CA LEU A 80 18.65 -11.23 1.02
C LEU A 80 19.67 -10.19 1.51
N ASP A 81 19.33 -9.46 2.56
CA ASP A 81 20.16 -8.40 3.15
C ASP A 81 21.37 -8.91 3.92
N ASP A 82 21.27 -10.11 4.46
CA ASP A 82 22.38 -10.84 5.10
C ASP A 82 23.36 -11.48 4.10
N GLY A 83 23.07 -11.37 2.80
CA GLY A 83 23.85 -11.98 1.72
C GLY A 83 23.44 -13.42 1.39
N GLU A 84 22.45 -14.00 2.08
CA GLU A 84 21.91 -15.31 1.74
C GLU A 84 21.23 -15.27 0.36
N GLN A 85 21.34 -16.39 -0.37
CA GLN A 85 20.74 -16.56 -1.68
C GLN A 85 19.73 -17.70 -1.66
N VAL A 86 18.50 -17.42 -2.07
CA VAL A 86 17.45 -18.43 -2.21
C VAL A 86 17.24 -18.73 -3.68
N LEU A 87 17.50 -19.98 -4.07
CA LEU A 87 17.27 -20.49 -5.43
C LEU A 87 15.95 -21.26 -5.48
N VAL A 88 15.12 -20.96 -6.46
CA VAL A 88 13.82 -21.61 -6.68
C VAL A 88 13.75 -22.09 -8.12
N ASP A 89 13.78 -23.41 -8.31
CA ASP A 89 13.52 -24.01 -9.61
C ASP A 89 12.02 -23.90 -9.97
N VAL A 90 11.74 -23.43 -11.18
CA VAL A 90 10.38 -23.20 -11.70
C VAL A 90 10.10 -23.95 -13.00
N GLU A 91 10.96 -24.89 -13.38
CA GLU A 91 10.74 -25.74 -14.54
C GLU A 91 9.46 -26.57 -14.41
N GLY A 92 8.64 -26.60 -15.47
CA GLY A 92 7.41 -27.38 -15.55
C GLY A 92 6.27 -26.95 -14.61
N LYS A 93 6.45 -25.89 -13.81
CA LYS A 93 5.42 -25.39 -12.87
C LYS A 93 4.51 -24.36 -13.54
N ASP A 94 3.22 -24.31 -13.16
CA ASP A 94 2.33 -23.22 -13.58
C ASP A 94 2.66 -21.90 -12.87
N TYR A 95 2.32 -20.77 -13.48
CA TYR A 95 2.60 -19.45 -12.90
C TYR A 95 1.89 -19.21 -11.57
N LYS A 96 0.72 -19.84 -11.34
CA LYS A 96 0.01 -19.76 -10.07
C LYS A 96 0.77 -20.48 -8.97
N ASP A 97 1.26 -21.68 -9.27
CA ASP A 97 2.04 -22.49 -8.34
C ASP A 97 3.35 -21.81 -7.99
N ILE A 98 4.03 -21.21 -8.98
CA ILE A 98 5.23 -20.40 -8.76
C ILE A 98 4.91 -19.23 -7.81
N THR A 99 3.81 -18.52 -8.05
CA THR A 99 3.40 -17.37 -7.23
C THR A 99 3.10 -17.78 -5.79
N GLN A 100 2.36 -18.88 -5.59
CA GLN A 100 2.07 -19.40 -4.26
C GLN A 100 3.31 -19.92 -3.55
N HIS A 101 4.20 -20.60 -4.27
CA HIS A 101 5.46 -21.08 -3.72
C HIS A 101 6.29 -19.89 -3.22
N VAL A 102 6.49 -18.86 -4.04
CA VAL A 102 7.21 -17.63 -3.67
C VAL A 102 6.58 -16.93 -2.46
N LYS A 103 5.24 -16.84 -2.40
CA LYS A 103 4.51 -16.32 -1.23
C LYS A 103 4.84 -17.11 0.04
N LYS A 104 4.91 -18.44 -0.05
CA LYS A 104 5.16 -19.33 1.09
C LYS A 104 6.58 -19.18 1.66
N ILE A 105 7.60 -19.09 0.83
CA ILE A 105 9.01 -18.99 1.29
C ILE A 105 9.37 -17.58 1.76
N LEU A 106 9.09 -16.57 0.94
CA LEU A 106 9.60 -15.20 1.11
C LEU A 106 8.52 -14.15 1.30
N GLY A 107 7.24 -14.52 1.23
CA GLY A 107 6.13 -13.63 1.52
C GLY A 107 5.94 -13.39 3.02
N LYS A 108 5.38 -12.23 3.37
CA LYS A 108 4.84 -11.98 4.70
C LYS A 108 3.59 -12.84 4.93
N SER A 109 3.42 -13.32 6.16
CA SER A 109 2.18 -14.00 6.56
C SER A 109 1.01 -13.03 6.66
N ASP A 110 -0.21 -13.52 6.45
CA ASP A 110 -1.43 -12.70 6.55
C ASP A 110 -1.58 -12.04 7.93
N LYS A 111 -1.14 -12.71 9.00
CA LYS A 111 -1.13 -12.15 10.37
C LYS A 111 -0.29 -10.87 10.46
N VAL A 112 0.90 -10.87 9.85
CA VAL A 112 1.80 -9.71 9.84
C VAL A 112 1.20 -8.58 9.00
N LEU A 113 0.60 -8.91 7.85
CA LEU A 113 -0.06 -7.90 7.00
C LEU A 113 -1.25 -7.25 7.71
N GLN A 114 -2.05 -8.02 8.44
CA GLN A 114 -3.16 -7.50 9.24
C GLN A 114 -2.65 -6.61 10.39
N ALA A 115 -1.60 -7.03 11.10
CA ALA A 115 -0.99 -6.23 12.16
C ALA A 115 -0.44 -4.89 11.62
N GLU A 116 0.25 -4.91 10.47
CA GLU A 116 0.74 -3.69 9.81
C GLU A 116 -0.41 -2.76 9.38
N ALA A 117 -1.53 -3.33 8.93
CA ALA A 117 -2.72 -2.56 8.58
C ALA A 117 -3.37 -1.92 9.81
N LEU A 118 -3.51 -2.66 10.92
CA LEU A 118 -4.05 -2.15 12.19
C LEU A 118 -3.17 -1.04 12.76
N ALA A 119 -1.85 -1.23 12.80
CA ALA A 119 -0.91 -0.21 13.26
C ALA A 119 -0.99 1.08 12.43
N LYS A 120 -1.24 0.99 11.11
CA LYS A 120 -1.52 2.16 10.29
C LYS A 120 -2.84 2.85 10.65
N MET A 121 -3.88 2.10 11.01
CA MET A 121 -5.15 2.69 11.46
C MET A 121 -5.03 3.38 12.82
N GLU A 122 -4.22 2.83 13.74
CA GLU A 122 -3.95 3.47 15.04
C GLU A 122 -3.34 4.87 14.89
N SER A 123 -2.56 5.10 13.83
CA SER A 123 -2.01 6.43 13.54
C SER A 123 -3.09 7.49 13.27
N SER A 124 -4.29 7.08 12.84
CA SER A 124 -5.45 7.94 12.65
C SER A 124 -6.39 7.88 13.86
N ASN A 125 -6.02 8.55 14.96
CA ASN A 125 -6.86 8.61 16.16
C ASN A 125 -8.15 9.44 15.91
N PRO A 126 -9.36 8.84 16.00
CA PRO A 126 -10.64 9.53 15.79
C PRO A 126 -10.95 10.65 16.79
N ALA A 127 -10.27 10.68 17.94
CA ALA A 127 -10.45 11.72 18.95
C ALA A 127 -9.73 13.03 18.59
N ASN A 128 -8.80 13.00 17.65
CA ASN A 128 -8.06 14.18 17.24
C ASN A 128 -8.92 15.11 16.38
N PHE A 129 -8.70 16.42 16.55
CA PHE A 129 -9.34 17.47 15.76
C PHE A 129 -8.32 18.12 14.83
N GLY A 130 -8.74 18.48 13.62
CA GLY A 130 -7.90 19.16 12.64
C GLY A 130 -8.50 19.10 11.23
N PRO A 131 -7.74 19.50 10.19
CA PRO A 131 -8.27 19.59 8.82
C PRO A 131 -8.93 18.29 8.32
N LYS A 132 -10.08 18.42 7.62
CA LYS A 132 -10.89 17.27 7.12
C LYS A 132 -10.13 16.23 6.29
N LYS A 133 -8.97 16.59 5.74
CA LYS A 133 -8.11 15.65 5.01
C LYS A 133 -7.59 14.51 5.89
N TYR A 134 -7.37 14.78 7.17
CA TYR A 134 -6.70 13.85 8.09
C TYR A 134 -7.54 13.48 9.30
N PHE A 135 -8.49 14.33 9.68
CA PHE A 135 -9.30 14.18 10.88
C PHE A 135 -10.78 14.21 10.54
N LEU A 136 -11.58 13.56 11.39
CA LEU A 136 -13.03 13.49 11.22
C LEU A 136 -13.71 14.83 11.53
N ARG A 137 -13.14 15.61 12.45
CA ARG A 137 -13.70 16.85 12.96
C ARG A 137 -12.65 17.95 12.95
N GLU A 138 -13.02 19.15 12.52
CA GLU A 138 -12.10 20.30 12.46
C GLU A 138 -12.10 21.10 13.75
N CYS A 139 -13.27 21.27 14.34
CA CYS A 139 -13.47 22.04 15.55
C CYS A 139 -14.43 21.30 16.46
N ILE A 140 -14.23 21.46 17.77
CA ILE A 140 -15.10 20.87 18.79
C ILE A 140 -16.55 21.38 18.72
N SER A 141 -16.79 22.53 18.08
CA SER A 141 -18.13 23.06 17.83
C SER A 141 -19.00 22.17 16.94
N GLU A 142 -18.42 21.17 16.27
CA GLU A 142 -19.15 20.15 15.50
C GLU A 142 -19.72 19.03 16.40
N VAL A 143 -19.33 18.97 17.67
CA VAL A 143 -19.80 17.97 18.64
C VAL A 143 -21.06 18.50 19.33
N GLU A 144 -22.11 17.69 19.32
CA GLU A 144 -23.37 18.03 19.99
C GLU A 144 -23.16 18.25 21.51
N GLY A 145 -23.90 19.21 22.06
CA GLY A 145 -23.74 19.66 23.45
C GLY A 145 -22.62 20.67 23.69
N GLN A 146 -21.75 20.93 22.70
CA GLN A 146 -20.72 21.97 22.79
C GLN A 146 -21.23 23.33 22.29
N VAL A 147 -20.46 24.38 22.57
CA VAL A 147 -20.77 25.74 22.10
C VAL A 147 -20.68 25.77 20.57
N PRO A 148 -21.76 26.21 19.86
CA PRO A 148 -21.76 26.25 18.41
C PRO A 148 -20.81 27.33 17.88
N HIS A 149 -20.37 27.16 16.63
CA HIS A 149 -19.49 28.14 16.00
C HIS A 149 -20.22 29.48 15.81
N PRO A 150 -19.63 30.63 16.23
CA PRO A 150 -20.28 31.94 16.15
C PRO A 150 -20.71 32.34 14.73
N GLY A 151 -19.98 31.87 13.72
CA GLY A 151 -20.32 32.08 12.30
C GLY A 151 -21.58 31.35 11.83
N ARG A 152 -22.09 30.37 12.58
CA ARG A 152 -23.36 29.68 12.29
C ARG A 152 -24.48 30.13 13.22
N VAL A 153 -24.19 30.22 14.52
CA VAL A 153 -25.13 30.65 15.55
C VAL A 153 -24.49 31.77 16.35
N PRO A 154 -24.99 33.02 16.27
CA PRO A 154 -24.47 34.12 17.07
C PRO A 154 -24.54 33.80 18.57
N LEU A 155 -23.44 34.04 19.28
CA LEU A 155 -23.39 33.84 20.72
C LEU A 155 -24.14 34.96 21.48
N PRO A 156 -24.60 34.70 22.71
CA PRO A 156 -25.21 35.72 23.57
C PRO A 156 -24.32 36.96 23.75
N LYS A 157 -24.95 38.13 23.91
CA LYS A 157 -24.24 39.42 23.98
C LYS A 157 -23.23 39.45 25.13
N GLU A 158 -23.58 38.81 26.25
CA GLU A 158 -22.79 38.68 27.47
C GLU A 158 -21.48 37.92 27.24
N MET A 159 -21.38 37.12 26.17
CA MET A 159 -20.16 36.41 25.77
C MET A 159 -19.32 37.18 24.74
N THR A 160 -19.82 38.30 24.21
CA THR A 160 -19.07 39.10 23.23
C THR A 160 -18.12 40.08 23.91
N GLY A 161 -16.90 40.18 23.40
CA GLY A 161 -15.88 41.09 23.95
C GLY A 161 -16.33 42.56 23.95
N LYS A 162 -17.00 43.01 22.88
CA LYS A 162 -17.51 44.39 22.73
C LYS A 162 -18.52 44.78 23.80
N TYR A 163 -19.36 43.84 24.25
CA TYR A 163 -20.34 44.13 25.28
C TYR A 163 -19.69 44.17 26.67
N ARG A 164 -18.80 43.20 26.95
CA ARG A 164 -18.06 43.15 28.22
C ARG A 164 -17.21 44.40 28.46
N THR A 165 -16.52 44.90 27.44
CA THR A 165 -15.70 46.12 27.56
C THR A 165 -16.54 47.36 27.86
N LYS A 166 -17.72 47.49 27.25
CA LYS A 166 -18.65 48.60 27.55
C LYS A 166 -19.20 48.54 28.98
N MET A 167 -19.55 47.34 29.45
CA MET A 167 -20.03 47.15 30.82
C MET A 167 -18.95 47.50 31.84
N ALA A 168 -17.69 47.09 31.59
CA ALA A 168 -16.56 47.41 32.46
C ALA A 168 -16.26 48.92 32.48
N ALA A 169 -16.24 49.59 31.33
CA ALA A 169 -16.01 51.03 31.27
C ALA A 169 -17.12 51.84 31.96
N GLY A 170 -18.38 51.42 31.84
CA GLY A 170 -19.50 52.04 32.54
C GLY A 170 -19.61 51.69 34.04
N SER A 171 -18.71 50.86 34.57
CA SER A 171 -18.60 50.56 36.01
C SER A 171 -17.40 51.25 36.69
N GLU A 172 -16.56 51.95 35.92
CA GLU A 172 -15.44 52.77 36.42
C GLU A 172 -15.77 54.28 36.51
N GLU A 173 -16.99 54.68 36.12
CA GLU A 173 -17.62 55.99 36.40
C GLU A 173 -18.59 55.89 37.59
#